data_AF-A0A931E0K4-F1
#
_entry.id   AF-A0A931E0K4-F1
#
_cell.length_a   1.000
_cell.length_b   1.000
_cell.length_c   1.000
_cell.angle_alpha   90.00
_cell.angle_beta   90.00
_cell.angle_gamma   90.00
#
_symmetry.space_group_name_H-M   'P 1'
#
loop_
_entity.id
_entity.type
_entity.pdbx_description
1 polymer ?
#
loop_
_entity_poly.entity_id
_entity_poly.type
_entity_poly.pdbx_seq_one_letter_code
_entity_poly.pdbx_strand_id
1 'polypeptide(L)'
;MEYKLFLPARYTKAARINAHLPHVRHVSTNFATCRRCFYINDNSHHFCTNCGFPQQEDETQLLFQYREKQRKETLQKNEFTIQVARSVLYILSAIFFASAVGILFSTLDERIWLSLISAACTGLFFLLARWSAKRPFTAILTAFVIVVTFSTIAVFGELTNSFKTVQGIYTIIFCTTISWLLFRGIQAAYRTDLVNEEMLII
;
A
#
# COMPACT_ATOMS: atom_id res chain seq x y z
N MET A 1 -26.40 34.04 -66.67
CA MET A 1 -25.16 33.28 -66.98
C MET A 1 -25.00 32.23 -65.88
N GLU A 2 -25.38 30.99 -66.16
CA GLU A 2 -25.25 29.87 -65.22
C GLU A 2 -23.91 29.17 -65.43
N TYR A 3 -23.06 29.18 -64.40
CA TYR A 3 -21.79 28.47 -64.40
C TYR A 3 -22.03 27.01 -64.00
N LYS A 4 -22.12 26.10 -64.98
CA LYS A 4 -22.12 24.65 -64.71
C LYS A 4 -20.70 24.22 -64.37
N LEU A 5 -20.41 24.06 -63.08
CA LEU A 5 -19.16 23.46 -62.60
C LEU A 5 -19.08 21.99 -63.07
N PHE A 6 -18.16 21.72 -64.00
CA PHE A 6 -17.86 20.38 -64.50
C PHE A 6 -16.97 19.66 -63.46
N LEU A 7 -17.58 18.89 -62.56
CA LEU A 7 -16.84 18.03 -61.64
C LEU A 7 -16.38 16.75 -62.37
N PRO A 8 -15.09 16.36 -62.29
CA PRO A 8 -14.56 15.20 -63.01
C PRO A 8 -15.15 13.88 -62.49
N ALA A 9 -15.36 12.92 -63.41
CA ALA A 9 -16.09 11.66 -63.19
C ALA A 9 -15.61 10.80 -62.00
N ARG A 10 -14.37 10.96 -61.52
CA ARG A 10 -13.84 10.26 -60.32
C ARG A 10 -14.56 10.64 -59.02
N TYR A 11 -15.19 11.81 -58.94
CA TYR A 11 -15.95 12.24 -57.75
C TYR A 11 -17.33 11.57 -57.62
N THR A 12 -17.86 10.99 -58.71
CA THR A 12 -19.21 10.42 -58.72
C THR A 12 -19.32 9.12 -57.92
N LYS A 13 -18.24 8.33 -57.87
CA LYS A 13 -18.20 7.06 -57.13
C LYS A 13 -18.13 7.30 -55.62
N ALA A 14 -17.31 8.26 -55.18
CA ALA A 14 -17.25 8.68 -53.78
C ALA A 14 -18.57 9.33 -53.31
N ALA A 15 -19.20 10.14 -54.16
CA ALA A 15 -20.50 10.74 -53.86
C ALA A 15 -21.62 9.70 -53.70
N ARG A 16 -21.65 8.64 -54.54
CA ARG A 16 -22.62 7.54 -54.40
C ARG A 16 -22.42 6.74 -53.11
N ILE A 17 -21.17 6.50 -52.71
CA ILE A 17 -20.88 5.78 -51.46
C ILE A 17 -21.27 6.62 -50.25
N ASN A 18 -20.98 7.93 -50.26
CA ASN A 18 -21.39 8.84 -49.19
C ASN A 18 -22.92 8.95 -49.05
N ALA A 19 -23.67 8.81 -50.15
CA ALA A 19 -25.14 8.80 -50.12
C ALA A 19 -25.74 7.57 -49.41
N HIS A 20 -24.95 6.52 -49.17
CA HIS A 20 -25.39 5.31 -48.46
C HIS A 20 -24.76 5.17 -47.07
N LEU A 21 -23.90 6.11 -46.69
CA LEU A 21 -23.44 6.18 -45.31
C LEU A 21 -24.64 6.60 -44.44
N PRO A 22 -24.86 5.94 -43.29
CA PRO A 22 -25.87 6.39 -42.35
C PRO A 22 -25.56 7.83 -41.98
N HIS A 23 -26.58 8.69 -42.06
CA HIS A 23 -26.45 10.07 -41.64
C HIS A 23 -26.27 10.05 -40.12
N VAL A 24 -25.01 10.06 -39.67
CA VAL A 24 -24.69 10.18 -38.25
C VAL A 24 -25.21 11.55 -37.85
N ARG A 25 -26.30 11.59 -37.08
CA ARG A 25 -26.73 12.82 -36.44
C ARG A 25 -25.54 13.31 -35.62
N HIS A 26 -25.04 14.50 -35.92
CA HIS A 26 -24.19 15.22 -34.99
C HIS A 26 -25.03 15.46 -33.73
N VAL A 27 -24.98 14.54 -32.79
CA VAL A 27 -25.45 14.75 -31.43
C VAL A 27 -24.63 15.94 -30.91
N SER A 28 -25.33 16.96 -30.42
CA SER A 28 -24.75 18.18 -29.86
C SER A 28 -23.50 17.87 -29.06
N THR A 29 -22.40 18.48 -29.46
CA THR A 29 -21.01 18.28 -29.03
C THR A 29 -20.77 18.76 -27.59
N ASN A 30 -21.41 18.12 -26.62
CA ASN A 30 -21.19 18.38 -25.20
C ASN A 30 -20.32 17.30 -24.56
N PHE A 31 -19.31 16.81 -25.28
CA PHE A 31 -18.36 15.86 -24.73
C PHE A 31 -16.93 16.40 -24.87
N ALA A 32 -16.17 16.31 -23.78
CA ALA A 32 -14.74 16.62 -23.73
C ALA A 32 -13.96 15.35 -23.40
N THR A 33 -12.85 15.17 -24.12
CA THR A 33 -11.90 14.12 -23.80
C THR A 33 -10.98 14.60 -22.69
N CYS A 34 -10.86 13.85 -21.60
CA CYS A 34 -9.92 14.16 -20.53
C CYS A 34 -8.49 14.13 -21.06
N ARG A 35 -7.72 15.19 -20.80
CA ARG A 35 -6.32 15.29 -21.25
C ARG A 35 -5.36 14.34 -20.51
N ARG A 36 -5.78 13.74 -19.40
CA ARG A 36 -4.95 12.86 -18.56
C ARG A 36 -5.17 11.38 -18.86
N CYS A 37 -6.42 10.92 -18.86
CA CYS A 37 -6.77 9.50 -19.02
C CYS A 37 -7.49 9.20 -20.35
N PHE A 38 -7.70 10.21 -21.19
CA PHE A 38 -8.42 10.10 -22.47
C PHE A 38 -9.88 9.62 -22.37
N TYR A 39 -10.47 9.62 -21.17
CA TYR A 39 -11.87 9.29 -20.96
C TYR A 39 -12.79 10.40 -21.52
N ILE A 40 -13.90 9.99 -22.16
CA ILE A 40 -14.89 10.91 -22.74
C ILE A 40 -15.88 11.31 -21.63
N ASN A 41 -15.83 12.56 -21.22
CA ASN A 41 -16.73 13.13 -20.21
C ASN A 41 -17.75 14.05 -20.86
N ASP A 42 -18.87 14.26 -20.18
CA ASP A 42 -19.80 15.35 -20.51
C ASP A 42 -19.14 16.71 -20.19
N ASN A 43 -19.31 17.69 -21.08
CA ASN A 43 -18.80 19.07 -20.93
C ASN A 43 -19.42 19.81 -19.72
N SER A 44 -20.53 19.31 -19.19
CA SER A 44 -21.13 19.82 -17.94
C SER A 44 -20.31 19.50 -16.68
N HIS A 45 -19.38 18.54 -16.74
CA HIS A 45 -18.55 18.17 -15.59
C HIS A 45 -17.25 18.98 -15.53
N HIS A 46 -17.03 19.65 -14.39
CA HIS A 46 -15.76 20.36 -14.12
C HIS A 46 -14.57 19.41 -13.90
N PHE A 47 -14.83 18.15 -13.51
CA PHE A 47 -13.82 17.12 -13.27
C PHE A 47 -14.11 15.87 -14.10
N CYS A 48 -13.07 15.14 -14.48
CA CYS A 48 -13.21 13.83 -15.12
C CYS A 48 -13.90 12.85 -14.16
N THR A 49 -14.94 12.16 -14.63
CA THR A 49 -15.65 11.13 -13.85
C THR A 49 -14.85 9.85 -13.70
N ASN A 50 -13.85 9.61 -14.56
CA ASN A 50 -12.92 8.50 -14.43
C ASN A 50 -11.75 8.85 -13.52
N CYS A 51 -10.89 9.80 -13.93
CA CYS A 51 -9.63 10.05 -13.23
C CYS A 51 -9.64 11.21 -12.21
N GLY A 52 -10.75 11.94 -12.08
CA GLY A 52 -10.85 13.14 -11.22
C GLY A 52 -10.08 14.38 -11.72
N PHE A 53 -9.42 14.32 -12.88
CA PHE A 53 -8.64 15.45 -13.42
C PHE A 53 -9.56 16.62 -13.83
N PRO A 54 -9.25 17.87 -13.47
CA PRO A 54 -10.05 19.04 -13.85
C PRO A 54 -10.05 19.27 -15.37
N GLN A 55 -11.22 19.55 -15.94
CA GLN A 55 -11.37 19.79 -17.39
C GLN A 55 -11.12 21.24 -17.79
N GLN A 56 -11.29 22.19 -16.87
CA GLN A 56 -11.01 23.61 -17.06
C GLN A 56 -9.59 23.97 -16.58
N GLU A 57 -8.94 24.94 -17.24
CA GLU A 57 -7.53 25.32 -17.04
C GLU A 57 -7.28 26.29 -15.86
N ASP A 58 -8.22 26.40 -14.93
CA ASP A 58 -8.15 27.36 -13.82
C ASP A 58 -7.35 26.84 -12.60
N GLU A 59 -7.45 27.56 -11.47
CA GLU A 59 -6.86 27.26 -10.14
C GLU A 59 -7.06 25.81 -9.66
N THR A 60 -8.09 25.13 -10.18
CA THR A 60 -8.38 23.72 -9.87
C THR A 60 -7.28 22.75 -10.32
N GLN A 61 -6.50 23.10 -11.36
CA GLN A 61 -5.34 22.31 -11.78
C GLN A 61 -4.21 22.34 -10.74
N LEU A 62 -3.93 23.51 -10.17
CA LEU A 62 -2.92 23.66 -9.12
C LEU A 62 -3.33 22.90 -7.86
N LEU A 63 -4.61 22.98 -7.47
CA LEU A 63 -5.16 22.21 -6.35
C LEU A 63 -5.06 20.69 -6.57
N PHE A 64 -5.34 20.22 -7.80
CA PHE A 64 -5.21 18.81 -8.15
C PHE A 64 -3.75 18.33 -8.03
N GLN A 65 -2.81 19.09 -8.60
CA GLN A 65 -1.37 18.77 -8.51
C GLN A 65 -0.87 18.76 -7.07
N TYR A 66 -1.31 19.72 -6.24
CA TYR A 66 -0.98 19.76 -4.82
C TYR A 66 -1.48 18.52 -4.08
N ARG A 67 -2.75 18.12 -4.32
CA ARG A 67 -3.33 16.90 -3.72
C ARG A 67 -2.61 15.64 -4.19
N GLU A 68 -2.25 15.54 -5.46
CA GLU A 68 -1.48 14.42 -6.00
C GLU A 68 -0.10 14.33 -5.35
N LYS A 69 0.58 15.47 -5.18
CA LYS A 69 1.86 15.57 -4.48
C LYS A 69 1.73 15.14 -3.02
N GLN A 70 0.73 15.64 -2.30
CA GLN A 70 0.48 15.30 -0.91
C GLN A 70 0.19 13.80 -0.72
N ARG A 71 -0.55 13.17 -1.64
CA ARG A 71 -0.79 11.72 -1.65
C ARG A 71 0.51 10.94 -1.84
N LYS A 72 1.35 11.34 -2.80
CA LYS A 72 2.67 10.72 -3.04
C LYS A 72 3.59 10.83 -1.83
N GLU A 73 3.66 12.01 -1.21
CA GLU A 73 4.45 12.23 0.01
C GLU A 73 3.95 11.36 1.18
N THR A 74 2.62 11.23 1.32
CA THR A 74 2.01 10.37 2.34
C THR A 74 2.33 8.89 2.11
N LEU A 75 2.26 8.42 0.86
CA LEU A 75 2.64 7.05 0.49
C LEU A 75 4.12 6.78 0.79
N GLN A 76 5.02 7.69 0.44
CA GLN A 76 6.45 7.55 0.74
C GLN A 76 6.74 7.50 2.25
N LYS A 77 6.08 8.37 3.02
CA LYS A 77 6.21 8.38 4.50
C LYS A 77 5.69 7.10 5.13
N ASN A 78 4.57 6.58 4.63
CA ASN A 78 4.01 5.32 5.11
C ASN A 78 4.92 4.14 4.73
N GLU A 79 5.44 4.10 3.50
CA GLU A 79 6.39 3.08 3.05
C GLU A 79 7.64 3.04 3.94
N PHE A 80 8.20 4.20 4.29
CA PHE A 80 9.31 4.26 5.25
C PHE A 80 8.94 3.64 6.61
N THR A 81 7.73 3.93 7.11
CA THR A 81 7.26 3.37 8.40
C THR A 81 7.07 1.84 8.32
N ILE A 82 6.59 1.33 7.17
CA ILE A 82 6.48 -0.11 6.89
C ILE A 82 7.89 -0.74 6.85
N GLN A 83 8.86 -0.08 6.22
CA GLN A 83 10.24 -0.54 6.17
C GLN A 83 10.87 -0.60 7.57
N VAL A 84 10.62 0.38 8.43
CA VAL A 84 11.06 0.34 9.84
C VAL A 84 10.47 -0.87 10.56
N ALA A 85 9.16 -1.12 10.43
CA ALA A 85 8.52 -2.30 11.02
C ALA A 85 9.10 -3.62 10.50
N ARG A 86 9.40 -3.69 9.19
CA ARG A 86 10.09 -4.84 8.59
C ARG A 86 11.49 -5.05 9.17
N SER A 87 12.26 -3.98 9.37
CA SER A 87 13.56 -4.04 10.01
C SER A 87 13.47 -4.54 11.46
N VAL A 88 12.42 -4.16 12.20
CA VAL A 88 12.18 -4.70 13.56
C VAL A 88 11.96 -6.21 13.54
N LEU A 89 11.26 -6.76 12.54
CA LEU A 89 11.09 -8.21 12.41
C LEU A 89 12.42 -8.93 12.14
N TYR A 90 13.31 -8.35 11.31
CA TYR A 90 14.65 -8.89 11.10
C TYR A 90 15.49 -8.81 12.39
N ILE A 91 15.43 -7.70 13.13
CA ILE A 91 16.12 -7.55 14.42
C ILE A 91 15.63 -8.61 15.42
N LEU A 92 14.31 -8.81 15.53
CA LEU A 92 13.73 -9.86 16.37
C LEU A 92 14.24 -11.24 15.98
N SER A 93 14.26 -11.57 14.68
CA SER A 93 14.79 -12.85 14.21
C SER A 93 16.28 -13.02 14.57
N ALA A 94 17.09 -11.97 14.49
CA ALA A 94 18.50 -12.00 14.85
C ALA A 94 18.69 -12.20 16.37
N ILE A 95 17.87 -11.55 17.20
CA ILE A 95 17.90 -11.73 18.66
C ILE A 95 17.51 -13.17 19.03
N PHE A 96 16.44 -13.71 18.44
CA PHE A 96 16.06 -15.10 18.67
C PHE A 96 17.12 -16.09 18.20
N PHE A 97 17.77 -15.82 17.07
CA PHE A 97 18.87 -16.64 16.59
C PHE A 97 20.06 -16.64 17.55
N ALA A 98 20.47 -15.45 18.02
CA ALA A 98 21.53 -15.31 19.01
C ALA A 98 21.19 -16.04 20.31
N SER A 99 19.93 -15.96 20.76
CA SER A 99 19.45 -16.70 21.94
C SER A 99 19.47 -18.21 21.73
N ALA A 100 19.09 -18.70 20.55
CA ALA A 100 19.08 -20.13 20.22
C ALA A 100 20.49 -20.72 20.26
N VAL A 101 21.47 -20.00 19.71
CA VAL A 101 22.89 -20.35 19.75
C VAL A 101 23.41 -20.28 21.19
N GLY A 102 23.10 -19.23 21.94
CA GLY A 102 23.52 -19.10 23.35
C GLY A 102 23.01 -20.23 24.25
N ILE A 103 21.75 -20.62 24.08
CA ILE A 103 21.14 -21.74 24.83
C ILE A 103 21.79 -23.07 24.46
N LEU A 104 22.21 -23.26 23.21
CA LEU A 104 22.85 -24.49 22.76
C LEU A 104 24.16 -24.79 23.52
N PHE A 105 24.90 -23.74 23.91
CA PHE A 105 26.12 -23.85 24.72
C PHE A 105 25.88 -23.80 26.23
N SER A 106 24.62 -23.68 26.67
CA SER A 106 24.28 -23.59 28.09
C SER A 106 24.24 -24.97 28.76
N THR A 107 24.45 -24.99 30.07
CA THR A 107 24.41 -26.19 30.92
C THR A 107 23.01 -26.57 31.39
N LEU A 108 21.96 -26.05 30.74
CA LEU A 108 20.56 -26.38 31.06
C LEU A 108 20.23 -27.81 30.62
N ASP A 109 19.47 -28.53 31.45
CA ASP A 109 19.06 -29.92 31.16
C ASP A 109 18.20 -30.01 29.89
N GLU A 110 17.32 -29.02 29.65
CA GLU A 110 16.39 -28.98 28.51
C GLU A 110 16.92 -28.16 27.31
N ARG A 111 18.24 -27.94 27.23
CA ARG A 111 18.86 -27.04 26.24
C ARG A 111 18.45 -27.31 24.79
N ILE A 112 18.29 -28.57 24.39
CA ILE A 112 17.97 -28.95 23.01
C ILE A 112 16.55 -28.50 22.65
N TRP A 113 15.58 -28.72 23.54
CA TRP A 113 14.19 -28.32 23.32
C TRP A 113 14.04 -26.80 23.29
N LEU A 114 14.67 -26.08 24.23
CA LEU A 114 14.67 -24.61 24.27
C LEU A 114 15.34 -23.99 23.04
N SER A 115 16.46 -24.56 22.58
CA SER A 115 17.15 -24.13 21.35
C SER A 115 16.30 -24.37 20.11
N LEU A 116 15.56 -25.49 20.04
CA LEU A 116 14.69 -25.81 18.92
C LEU A 116 13.49 -24.85 18.83
N ILE A 117 12.86 -24.50 19.96
CA ILE A 117 11.75 -23.54 20.01
C ILE A 117 12.23 -22.14 19.57
N SER A 118 13.38 -21.68 20.07
CA SER A 118 13.95 -20.38 19.69
C SER A 118 14.40 -20.34 18.22
N ALA A 119 14.92 -21.44 17.69
CA ALA A 119 15.20 -21.60 16.26
C ALA A 119 13.91 -21.55 15.41
N ALA A 120 12.82 -22.19 15.86
CA ALA A 120 11.53 -22.12 15.19
C ALA A 120 10.98 -20.68 15.17
N CYS A 121 11.05 -19.95 16.29
CA CYS A 121 10.66 -18.54 16.37
C CYS A 121 11.50 -17.66 15.43
N THR A 122 12.82 -17.92 15.35
CA THR A 122 13.72 -17.24 14.40
C THR A 122 13.23 -17.40 12.97
N GLY A 123 12.97 -18.64 12.54
CA GLY A 123 12.47 -18.94 11.21
C GLY A 123 11.13 -18.25 10.93
N LEU A 124 10.23 -18.27 11.91
CA LEU A 124 8.91 -17.63 11.80
C LEU A 124 9.04 -16.11 11.58
N PHE A 125 9.78 -15.40 12.44
CA PHE A 125 9.94 -13.94 12.30
C PHE A 125 10.70 -13.57 11.03
N PHE A 126 11.69 -14.37 10.62
CA PHE A 126 12.40 -14.15 9.36
C PHE A 126 11.49 -14.33 8.13
N LEU A 127 10.64 -15.37 8.14
CA LEU A 127 9.66 -15.59 7.08
C LEU A 127 8.61 -14.48 7.04
N LEU A 128 8.11 -14.01 8.18
CA LEU A 128 7.20 -12.86 8.26
C LEU A 128 7.88 -11.58 7.74
N ALA A 129 9.13 -11.34 8.10
CA ALA A 129 9.91 -10.21 7.59
C ALA A 129 10.04 -10.26 6.07
N ARG A 130 10.37 -11.42 5.49
CA ARG A 130 10.45 -11.62 4.04
C ARG A 130 9.09 -11.48 3.36
N TRP A 131 8.04 -12.03 3.95
CA TRP A 131 6.68 -12.00 3.40
C TRP A 131 6.08 -10.58 3.41
N SER A 132 6.47 -9.76 4.39
CA SER A 132 6.08 -8.35 4.47
C SER A 132 6.50 -7.48 3.27
N ALA A 133 7.40 -7.97 2.40
CA ALA A 133 7.73 -7.31 1.15
C ALA A 133 6.60 -7.38 0.11
N LYS A 134 5.79 -8.44 0.14
CA LYS A 134 4.66 -8.64 -0.78
C LYS A 134 3.33 -8.24 -0.17
N ARG A 135 3.11 -8.55 1.11
CA ARG A 135 1.86 -8.30 1.84
C ARG A 135 2.19 -7.70 3.23
N PRO A 136 2.51 -6.40 3.31
CA PRO A 136 2.99 -5.77 4.54
C PRO A 136 1.94 -5.79 5.65
N PHE A 137 0.67 -5.49 5.34
CA PHE A 137 -0.39 -5.41 6.33
C PHE A 137 -0.59 -6.75 7.07
N THR A 138 -0.81 -7.83 6.32
CA THR A 138 -1.06 -9.16 6.93
C THR A 138 0.16 -9.67 7.70
N ALA A 139 1.36 -9.53 7.15
CA ALA A 139 2.58 -10.00 7.80
C ALA A 139 2.86 -9.27 9.12
N ILE A 140 2.80 -7.93 9.13
CA ILE A 140 3.05 -7.13 10.34
C ILE A 140 1.95 -7.37 11.37
N LEU A 141 0.68 -7.51 10.95
CA LEU A 141 -0.43 -7.83 11.85
C LEU A 141 -0.23 -9.19 12.54
N THR A 142 0.14 -10.23 11.79
CA THR A 142 0.42 -11.55 12.39
C THR A 142 1.58 -11.50 13.38
N ALA A 143 2.67 -10.80 13.04
CA ALA A 143 3.80 -10.63 13.93
C ALA A 143 3.42 -9.87 15.22
N PHE A 144 2.58 -8.84 15.10
CA PHE A 144 2.08 -8.08 16.25
C PHE A 144 1.27 -8.96 17.19
N VAL A 145 0.33 -9.76 16.67
CA VAL A 145 -0.45 -10.70 17.49
C VAL A 145 0.47 -11.66 18.22
N ILE A 146 1.45 -12.23 17.51
CA ILE A 146 2.44 -13.16 18.11
C ILE A 146 3.24 -12.47 19.21
N VAL A 147 3.80 -11.29 18.96
CA VAL A 147 4.57 -10.53 19.97
C VAL A 147 3.71 -10.23 21.20
N VAL A 148 2.48 -9.73 21.01
CA VAL A 148 1.56 -9.45 22.13
C VAL A 148 1.24 -10.72 22.92
N THR A 149 1.00 -11.85 22.25
CA THR A 149 0.74 -13.13 22.96
C THR A 149 1.96 -13.60 23.76
N PHE A 150 3.18 -13.53 23.22
CA PHE A 150 4.38 -13.90 23.98
C PHE A 150 4.67 -12.92 25.11
N SER A 151 4.52 -11.62 24.88
CA SER A 151 4.71 -10.60 25.90
C SER A 151 3.72 -10.74 27.05
N THR A 152 2.45 -11.04 26.76
CA THR A 152 1.46 -11.29 27.81
C THR A 152 1.82 -12.54 28.61
N ILE A 153 2.13 -13.67 27.96
CA ILE A 153 2.56 -14.89 28.66
C ILE A 153 3.79 -14.62 29.54
N ALA A 154 4.79 -13.91 29.04
CA ALA A 154 6.01 -13.58 29.79
C ALA A 154 5.72 -12.71 31.02
N VAL A 155 4.90 -11.67 30.86
CA VAL A 155 4.55 -10.75 31.98
C VAL A 155 3.67 -11.45 33.01
N PHE A 156 2.69 -12.25 32.58
CA PHE A 156 1.78 -12.96 33.48
C PHE A 156 2.45 -14.15 34.19
N GLY A 157 3.35 -14.86 33.53
CA GLY A 157 4.05 -16.02 34.09
C GLY A 157 4.89 -15.70 35.32
N GLU A 158 5.45 -14.49 35.38
CA GLU A 158 6.30 -14.03 36.48
C GLU A 158 5.86 -12.68 37.03
N LEU A 159 4.55 -12.47 37.20
CA LEU A 159 3.99 -11.15 37.52
C LEU A 159 4.59 -10.51 38.78
N THR A 160 4.80 -11.30 39.83
CA THR A 160 5.37 -10.84 41.11
C THR A 160 6.85 -10.46 41.01
N ASN A 161 7.63 -11.17 40.19
CA ASN A 161 9.05 -10.90 39.98
C ASN A 161 9.26 -9.79 38.93
N SER A 162 8.39 -9.70 37.93
CA SER A 162 8.49 -8.73 36.83
C SER A 162 8.41 -7.29 37.31
N PHE A 163 7.62 -7.00 38.35
CA PHE A 163 7.52 -5.66 38.93
C PHE A 163 8.57 -5.34 40.00
N LYS A 164 9.20 -6.37 40.59
CA LYS A 164 10.18 -6.19 41.68
C LYS A 164 11.62 -6.22 41.19
N THR A 165 11.89 -6.91 40.09
CA THR A 165 13.23 -7.07 39.54
C THR A 165 13.51 -6.03 38.46
N VAL A 166 14.74 -5.53 38.44
CA VAL A 166 15.22 -4.59 37.41
C VAL A 166 15.11 -5.21 36.01
N GLN A 167 15.44 -6.51 35.89
CA GLN A 167 15.32 -7.26 34.63
C GLN A 167 13.88 -7.35 34.12
N GLY A 168 12.90 -7.54 35.02
CA GLY A 168 11.49 -7.57 34.66
C GLY A 168 11.00 -6.25 34.04
N ILE A 169 11.37 -5.12 34.66
CA ILE A 169 11.01 -3.78 34.16
C ILE A 169 11.61 -3.53 32.77
N TYR A 170 12.88 -3.87 32.54
CA TYR A 170 13.49 -3.75 31.21
C TYR A 170 12.77 -4.59 30.15
N THR A 171 12.33 -5.79 30.51
CA THR A 171 11.59 -6.68 29.62
C THR A 171 10.24 -6.08 29.23
N ILE A 172 9.49 -5.52 30.19
CA ILE A 172 8.21 -4.85 29.93
C ILE A 172 8.38 -3.65 29.00
N ILE A 173 9.37 -2.79 29.26
CA ILE A 173 9.67 -1.63 28.42
C ILE A 173 10.00 -2.08 27.00
N PHE A 174 10.90 -3.05 26.86
CA PHE A 174 11.30 -3.60 25.56
C PHE A 174 10.10 -4.15 24.77
N CYS A 175 9.28 -5.01 25.39
CA CYS A 175 8.09 -5.58 24.76
C CYS A 175 7.07 -4.49 24.36
N THR A 176 6.89 -3.48 25.21
CA THR A 176 5.98 -2.35 24.93
C THR A 176 6.49 -1.50 23.77
N THR A 177 7.80 -1.21 23.73
CA THR A 177 8.42 -0.46 22.63
C THR A 177 8.28 -1.19 21.29
N ILE A 178 8.53 -2.50 21.27
CA ILE A 178 8.38 -3.30 20.04
C ILE A 178 6.92 -3.35 19.60
N SER A 179 5.98 -3.58 20.52
CA SER A 179 4.55 -3.60 20.22
C SER A 179 4.09 -2.26 19.65
N TRP A 180 4.57 -1.14 20.21
CA TRP A 180 4.28 0.20 19.71
C TRP A 180 4.84 0.44 18.30
N LEU A 181 6.07 0.00 18.02
CA LEU A 181 6.68 0.10 16.68
C LEU A 181 5.91 -0.72 15.64
N LEU A 182 5.53 -1.96 15.98
CA LEU A 182 4.73 -2.82 15.10
C LEU A 182 3.34 -2.23 14.86
N PHE A 183 2.68 -1.72 15.91
CA PHE A 183 1.38 -1.07 15.78
C PHE A 183 1.41 0.13 14.83
N ARG A 184 2.46 0.96 14.93
CA ARG A 184 2.68 2.06 14.00
C ARG A 184 2.90 1.57 12.56
N GLY A 185 3.60 0.45 12.39
CA GLY A 185 3.74 -0.24 11.11
C GLY A 185 2.41 -0.71 10.51
N ILE A 186 1.51 -1.27 11.33
CA ILE A 186 0.17 -1.72 10.91
C ILE A 186 -0.66 -0.53 10.43
N GLN A 187 -0.68 0.57 11.18
CA GLN A 187 -1.43 1.77 10.78
C GLN A 187 -0.94 2.34 9.45
N ALA A 188 0.38 2.35 9.23
CA ALA A 188 0.97 2.79 7.97
C ALA A 188 0.60 1.85 6.81
N ALA A 189 0.70 0.53 7.01
CA ALA A 189 0.32 -0.46 6.01
C ALA A 189 -1.16 -0.37 5.63
N TYR A 190 -2.05 -0.26 6.62
CA TYR A 190 -3.49 -0.10 6.40
C TYR A 190 -3.83 1.15 5.58
N ARG A 191 -3.20 2.29 5.91
CA ARG A 191 -3.41 3.54 5.16
C ARG A 191 -2.89 3.43 3.72
N THR A 192 -1.76 2.78 3.50
CA THR A 192 -1.21 2.57 2.16
C THR A 192 -2.10 1.65 1.33
N ASP A 193 -2.61 0.56 1.90
CA ASP A 193 -3.53 -0.33 1.20
C ASP A 193 -4.82 0.39 0.81
N LEU A 194 -5.40 1.20 1.73
CA LEU A 194 -6.60 2.01 1.43
C LEU A 194 -6.35 3.01 0.29
N VAL A 195 -5.22 3.74 0.31
CA VAL A 195 -4.89 4.71 -0.76
C VAL A 195 -4.62 3.99 -2.08
N ASN A 196 -4.01 2.80 -2.05
CA ASN A 196 -3.80 2.00 -3.25
C ASN A 196 -5.12 1.52 -3.85
N GLU A 197 -6.07 1.07 -3.03
CA GLU A 197 -7.43 0.73 -3.49
C GLU A 197 -8.15 1.94 -4.10
N GLU A 198 -8.06 3.11 -3.47
CA GLU A 198 -8.60 4.36 -4.02
C GLU A 198 -7.98 4.73 -5.37
N MET A 199 -6.67 4.48 -5.56
CA MET A 199 -5.99 4.76 -6.83
C MET A 199 -6.30 3.73 -7.93
N LEU A 200 -6.69 2.50 -7.59
CA LEU A 200 -7.06 1.47 -8.55
C LEU A 200 -8.48 1.65 -9.11
N ILE A 201 -9.34 2.36 -8.37
CA ILE A 201 -10.73 2.65 -8.79
C ILE A 201 -10.80 3.85 -9.75
N ILE A 202 -9.71 4.62 -9.90
CA ILE A 202 -9.58 5.87 -10.69
C ILE A 202 -8.81 5.62 -11.99
#